data_AF-K0S811-F1
#
_entry.id   AF-K0S811-F1
#
_cell.length_a   1.000
_cell.length_b   1.000
_cell.length_c   1.000
_cell.angle_alpha   90.00
_cell.angle_beta   90.00
_cell.angle_gamma   90.00
#
_symmetry.space_group_name_H-M   'P 1'
#
loop_
_entity.id
_entity.type
_entity.pdbx_description
1 polymer ?
#
loop_
_entity_poly.entity_id
_entity_poly.type
_entity_poly.pdbx_seq_one_letter_code
_entity_poly.pdbx_strand_id
1 'polypeptide(L)'
;MKAELLLALTATAAGTICHGFTIPPPTSTRGLTSLSESSSDGSGGEFALLFDCDGVIIETEELHRLAYNAAFKEFDLKIEGGDVEWSVPYYDVLQNTVGGGKNKMFYHFRNTTKAFPTFDGGTAAPANPEEEQELVDRLQARKTDLYKELIAEKATPRPGVLELMDQALADPTVRVGV
;
A
#
# COMPACT_ATOMS: atom_id res chain seq x y z
N MET A 1 50.78 4.93 -20.54
CA MET A 1 51.30 3.96 -19.55
C MET A 1 50.11 3.20 -19.00
N LYS A 2 49.98 1.93 -19.41
CA LYS A 2 48.88 1.04 -19.02
C LYS A 2 49.14 0.50 -17.61
N ALA A 3 48.10 0.41 -16.78
CA ALA A 3 48.06 -0.50 -15.66
C ALA A 3 46.61 -0.96 -15.48
N GLU A 4 46.34 -2.17 -15.92
CA GLU A 4 45.18 -2.96 -15.55
C GLU A 4 45.40 -3.53 -14.14
N LEU A 5 44.34 -3.62 -13.34
CA LEU A 5 44.27 -4.66 -12.31
C LEU A 5 42.84 -5.20 -12.18
N LEU A 6 42.72 -6.44 -12.63
CA LEU A 6 41.60 -7.35 -12.59
C LEU A 6 41.71 -8.21 -11.32
N LEU A 7 40.64 -8.39 -10.55
CA LEU A 7 40.47 -9.53 -9.62
C LEU A 7 38.95 -9.75 -9.44
N ALA A 8 38.34 -10.59 -10.27
CA ALA A 8 38.11 -12.02 -10.06
C ALA A 8 37.01 -12.33 -9.02
N LEU A 9 35.78 -12.42 -9.54
CA LEU A 9 34.60 -12.99 -8.91
C LEU A 9 34.71 -14.53 -8.97
N THR A 10 34.65 -15.22 -7.84
CA THR A 10 34.49 -16.68 -7.80
C THR A 10 33.22 -17.05 -7.03
N ALA A 11 32.15 -17.36 -7.77
CA ALA A 11 30.96 -18.02 -7.23
C ALA A 11 31.08 -19.53 -7.51
N THR A 12 31.15 -20.33 -6.45
CA THR A 12 31.14 -21.79 -6.51
C THR A 12 29.70 -22.28 -6.67
N ALA A 13 29.40 -22.93 -7.80
CA ALA A 13 28.17 -23.68 -8.02
C ALA A 13 28.38 -25.14 -7.58
N ALA A 14 27.53 -25.62 -6.66
CA ALA A 14 27.38 -27.05 -6.37
C ALA A 14 26.11 -27.56 -7.07
N GLY A 15 26.27 -28.60 -7.89
CA GLY A 15 25.20 -29.26 -8.60
C GLY A 15 24.68 -30.51 -7.88
N THR A 16 23.98 -31.35 -8.66
CA THR A 16 23.41 -32.70 -8.39
C THR A 16 22.02 -32.67 -7.69
N ILE A 17 20.93 -33.33 -8.12
CA ILE A 17 20.64 -34.39 -9.12
C ILE A 17 19.17 -34.20 -9.58
N CYS A 18 18.90 -34.19 -10.88
CA CYS A 18 17.54 -34.37 -11.43
C CYS A 18 17.27 -35.87 -11.63
N HIS A 19 16.39 -36.47 -10.83
CA HIS A 19 15.83 -37.79 -11.11
C HIS A 19 14.64 -37.64 -12.07
N GLY A 20 14.74 -38.31 -13.22
CA GLY A 20 13.67 -38.37 -14.21
C GLY A 20 12.44 -39.11 -13.68
N PHE A 21 11.28 -38.47 -13.77
CA PHE A 21 9.99 -39.08 -13.50
C PHE A 21 9.31 -39.37 -14.84
N THR A 22 9.25 -40.66 -15.20
CA THR A 22 8.58 -41.16 -16.41
C THR A 22 7.07 -41.14 -16.21
N ILE A 23 6.33 -40.47 -17.10
CA ILE A 23 4.85 -40.45 -17.12
C ILE A 23 4.35 -41.65 -17.95
N PRO A 24 3.55 -42.57 -17.39
CA PRO A 24 2.84 -43.58 -18.19
C PRO A 24 1.57 -43.00 -18.85
N PRO A 25 1.16 -43.50 -20.03
CA PRO A 25 -0.04 -43.04 -20.72
C PRO A 25 -1.32 -43.46 -19.99
N PRO A 26 -2.42 -42.68 -20.07
CA PRO A 26 -3.69 -43.05 -19.45
C PRO A 26 -4.39 -44.16 -20.25
N THR A 27 -4.60 -45.29 -19.59
CA THR A 27 -5.44 -46.40 -20.08
C THR A 27 -6.91 -46.00 -19.97
N SER A 28 -7.60 -46.02 -21.10
CA SER A 28 -9.04 -45.83 -21.23
C SER A 28 -9.80 -47.00 -20.61
N THR A 29 -10.57 -46.73 -19.56
CA THR A 29 -11.63 -47.63 -19.09
C THR A 29 -12.89 -46.82 -18.85
N ARG A 30 -13.89 -47.03 -19.71
CA ARG A 30 -15.26 -46.49 -19.59
C ARG A 30 -15.87 -46.91 -18.26
N GLY A 31 -16.20 -45.93 -17.42
CA GLY A 31 -17.20 -46.04 -16.37
C GLY A 31 -18.28 -44.99 -16.60
N LEU A 32 -19.46 -45.40 -17.05
CA LEU A 32 -20.65 -44.54 -17.04
C LEU A 32 -21.10 -44.40 -15.59
N THR A 33 -20.65 -43.37 -14.90
CA THR A 33 -21.36 -42.82 -13.75
C THR A 33 -22.25 -41.70 -14.26
N SER A 34 -23.55 -41.96 -14.22
CA SER A 34 -24.61 -40.97 -14.45
C SER A 34 -24.45 -39.84 -13.43
N LEU A 35 -23.76 -38.77 -13.84
CA LEU A 35 -23.75 -37.52 -13.13
C LEU A 35 -25.12 -36.88 -13.34
N SER A 36 -25.95 -36.94 -12.31
CA SER A 36 -27.08 -36.03 -12.19
C SER A 36 -26.51 -34.62 -12.15
N GLU A 37 -26.64 -33.89 -13.26
CA GLU A 37 -26.50 -32.44 -13.30
C GLU A 37 -27.50 -31.87 -12.30
N SER A 38 -27.01 -31.57 -11.10
CA SER A 38 -27.66 -30.61 -10.23
C SER A 38 -27.61 -29.31 -11.00
N SER A 39 -28.78 -28.84 -11.41
CA SER A 39 -28.99 -27.55 -12.00
C SER A 39 -28.44 -26.53 -11.00
N SER A 40 -27.20 -26.08 -11.23
CA SER A 40 -26.72 -24.86 -10.61
C SER A 40 -27.64 -23.79 -11.16
N ASP A 41 -28.59 -23.35 -10.34
CA ASP A 41 -29.34 -22.13 -10.58
C ASP A 41 -28.28 -21.07 -10.94
N GLY A 42 -28.22 -20.68 -12.21
CA GLY A 42 -27.19 -19.82 -12.78
C GLY A 42 -27.31 -18.37 -12.33
N SER A 43 -27.82 -18.15 -11.12
CA SER A 43 -28.13 -16.85 -10.53
C SER A 43 -27.02 -16.32 -9.63
N GLY A 44 -25.83 -16.95 -9.63
CA GLY A 44 -24.72 -16.58 -8.75
C GLY A 44 -23.56 -15.91 -9.48
N GLY A 45 -23.70 -14.63 -9.85
CA GLY A 45 -22.58 -13.75 -10.19
C GLY A 45 -21.96 -13.94 -11.57
N GLU A 46 -22.64 -13.49 -12.62
CA GLU A 46 -22.06 -13.35 -13.97
C GLU A 46 -21.01 -12.22 -14.01
N PHE A 47 -21.21 -11.18 -13.21
CA PHE A 47 -20.37 -9.99 -13.14
C PHE A 47 -19.93 -9.69 -11.70
N ALA A 48 -18.86 -8.90 -11.58
CA ALA A 48 -18.39 -8.38 -10.31
C ALA A 48 -18.06 -6.88 -10.43
N LEU A 49 -18.42 -6.13 -9.39
CA LEU A 49 -18.06 -4.72 -9.22
C LEU A 49 -17.20 -4.59 -7.97
N LEU A 50 -15.95 -4.16 -8.17
CA LEU A 50 -14.98 -3.92 -7.10
C LEU A 50 -14.82 -2.42 -6.90
N PHE A 51 -15.14 -1.95 -5.69
CA PHE A 51 -15.00 -0.55 -5.31
C PHE A 51 -13.66 -0.33 -4.63
N ASP A 52 -12.86 0.60 -5.14
CA ASP A 52 -11.76 1.12 -4.33
C ASP A 52 -12.33 1.93 -3.15
N CYS A 53 -11.59 2.01 -2.05
CA CYS A 53 -11.97 2.82 -0.90
C CYS A 53 -11.67 4.30 -1.16
N ASP A 54 -10.39 4.59 -1.38
CA ASP A 54 -9.83 5.93 -1.41
C ASP A 54 -9.99 6.54 -2.81
N GLY A 55 -10.55 7.75 -2.89
CA GLY A 55 -10.83 8.44 -4.16
C GLY A 55 -12.04 7.88 -4.93
N VAL A 56 -12.60 6.73 -4.54
CA VAL A 56 -13.82 6.15 -5.14
C VAL A 56 -14.99 6.22 -4.17
N ILE A 57 -14.98 5.52 -3.03
CA ILE A 57 -16.09 5.61 -2.07
C ILE A 57 -16.04 6.95 -1.34
N ILE A 58 -14.87 7.36 -0.85
CA ILE A 58 -14.68 8.63 -0.12
C ILE A 58 -13.52 9.39 -0.75
N GLU A 59 -13.62 10.72 -0.82
CA GLU A 59 -12.49 11.60 -1.15
C GLU A 59 -11.58 11.75 0.08
N THR A 60 -10.54 10.92 0.20
CA THR A 60 -9.73 10.77 1.42
C THR A 60 -8.34 11.38 1.34
N GLU A 61 -7.88 11.81 0.17
CA GLU A 61 -6.51 12.29 -0.03
C GLU A 61 -6.19 13.51 0.84
N GLU A 62 -7.11 14.47 0.91
CA GLU A 62 -6.94 15.63 1.78
C GLU A 62 -6.97 15.24 3.26
N LEU A 63 -7.78 14.24 3.65
CA LEU A 63 -7.80 13.73 5.02
C LEU A 63 -6.48 13.05 5.40
N HIS A 64 -5.83 12.36 4.45
CA HIS A 64 -4.50 11.83 4.65
C HIS A 64 -3.46 12.93 4.85
N ARG A 65 -3.46 13.98 4.01
CA ARG A 65 -2.53 15.12 4.14
C ARG A 65 -2.71 15.81 5.50
N LEU A 66 -3.95 16.09 5.89
CA LEU A 66 -4.27 16.70 7.18
C LEU A 66 -3.81 15.83 8.35
N ALA A 67 -3.97 14.51 8.27
CA ALA A 67 -3.50 13.58 9.30
C ALA A 67 -1.97 13.57 9.43
N TYR A 68 -1.22 13.65 8.32
CA TYR A 68 0.24 13.80 8.37
C TYR A 68 0.65 15.11 9.03
N ASN A 69 0.09 16.24 8.59
CA ASN A 69 0.45 17.56 9.14
C ASN A 69 0.06 17.67 10.62
N ALA A 70 -1.06 17.07 11.03
CA ALA A 70 -1.44 16.99 12.44
C ALA A 70 -0.42 16.18 13.25
N ALA A 71 0.01 15.01 12.76
CA ALA A 71 1.04 14.21 13.42
C ALA A 71 2.38 14.94 13.51
N PHE A 72 2.81 15.61 12.43
CA PHE A 72 4.05 16.39 12.41
C PHE A 72 4.00 17.54 13.43
N LYS A 73 2.85 18.21 13.54
CA LYS A 73 2.62 19.27 14.50
C LYS A 73 2.62 18.77 15.94
N GLU A 74 1.98 17.62 16.23
CA GLU A 74 1.97 17.03 17.57
C GLU A 74 3.37 16.64 18.05
N PHE A 75 4.20 16.14 17.14
CA PHE A 75 5.60 15.79 17.40
C PHE A 75 6.54 16.99 17.32
N ASP A 76 6.03 18.20 17.11
CA ASP A 76 6.80 19.44 16.93
C ASP A 76 8.00 19.26 15.97
N LEU A 77 7.74 18.67 14.80
CA LEU A 77 8.79 18.40 13.83
C LEU A 77 9.35 19.71 13.27
N LYS A 78 10.67 19.90 13.41
CA LYS A 78 11.39 21.04 12.82
C LYS A 78 12.51 20.60 11.90
N ILE A 79 12.65 21.28 10.77
CA ILE A 79 13.82 21.19 9.87
C ILE A 79 14.32 22.61 9.63
N GLU A 80 15.61 22.84 9.87
CA GLU A 80 16.26 24.16 9.73
C GLU A 80 15.54 25.29 10.51
N GLY A 81 14.86 24.94 11.61
CA GLY A 81 14.10 25.88 12.44
C GLY A 81 12.67 26.17 11.96
N GLY A 82 12.23 25.59 10.83
CA GLY A 82 10.86 25.69 10.32
C GLY A 82 10.02 24.46 10.62
N ASP A 83 8.70 24.64 10.71
CA ASP A 83 7.73 23.55 10.86
C ASP A 83 7.71 22.64 9.63
N VAL A 84 7.66 21.33 9.86
CA VAL A 84 7.41 20.37 8.78
C VAL A 84 5.93 20.35 8.44
N GLU A 85 5.59 20.81 7.24
CA GLU A 85 4.23 20.79 6.73
C GLU A 85 4.22 20.39 5.25
N TRP A 86 3.32 19.49 4.87
CA TRP A 86 3.07 19.15 3.47
C TRP A 86 1.91 19.98 2.92
N SER A 87 2.23 20.86 1.96
CA SER A 87 1.24 21.65 1.23
C SER A 87 0.44 20.77 0.25
N VAL A 88 -0.73 21.25 -0.17
CA VAL A 88 -1.57 20.54 -1.17
C VAL A 88 -0.79 20.24 -2.46
N PRO A 89 -0.10 21.20 -3.12
CA PRO A 89 0.61 20.91 -4.35
C PRO A 89 1.78 19.93 -4.17
N TYR A 90 2.44 19.98 -3.01
CA TYR A 90 3.53 19.05 -2.72
C TYR A 90 2.99 17.64 -2.49
N TYR A 91 1.93 17.50 -1.68
CA TYR A 91 1.36 16.21 -1.34
C TYR A 91 0.74 15.52 -2.57
N ASP A 92 0.13 16.28 -3.48
CA ASP A 92 -0.39 15.77 -4.75
C ASP A 92 0.70 15.10 -5.60
N VAL A 93 1.90 15.69 -5.68
CA VAL A 93 3.02 15.04 -6.37
C VAL A 93 3.54 13.84 -5.57
N LEU A 94 3.68 13.99 -4.26
CA LEU A 94 4.23 12.95 -3.38
C LEU A 94 3.36 11.69 -3.36
N GLN A 95 2.04 11.83 -3.29
CA GLN A 95 1.11 10.70 -3.22
C GLN A 95 1.10 9.86 -4.49
N ASN A 96 1.28 10.51 -5.65
CA ASN A 96 1.29 9.89 -6.96
C ASN A 96 2.66 9.29 -7.34
N THR A 97 3.74 9.66 -6.65
CA THR A 97 5.11 9.23 -6.98
C THR A 97 5.69 8.25 -5.97
N VAL A 98 5.23 8.29 -4.71
CA VAL A 98 5.78 7.46 -3.62
C VAL A 98 4.67 6.65 -2.95
N GLY A 99 4.69 5.34 -3.17
CA GLY A 99 3.79 4.39 -2.52
C GLY A 99 4.17 4.10 -1.07
N GLY A 100 3.17 3.95 -0.21
CA GLY A 100 3.32 3.59 1.21
C GLY A 100 3.59 4.78 2.14
N GLY A 101 2.92 4.81 3.30
CA GLY A 101 2.97 5.98 4.20
C GLY A 101 4.34 6.25 4.83
N LYS A 102 5.01 5.20 5.33
CA LYS A 102 6.38 5.31 5.86
C LYS A 102 7.38 5.77 4.79
N ASN A 103 7.28 5.21 3.58
CA ASN A 103 8.15 5.55 2.46
C ASN A 103 8.00 7.01 2.03
N LYS A 104 6.79 7.58 2.08
CA LYS A 104 6.56 9.01 1.83
C LYS A 104 7.38 9.88 2.80
N MET A 105 7.39 9.54 4.10
CA MET A 105 8.19 10.27 5.10
C MET A 105 9.69 10.11 4.87
N PHE A 106 10.16 8.88 4.62
CA PHE A 106 11.57 8.64 4.28
C PHE A 106 12.01 9.41 3.03
N TYR A 107 11.19 9.39 1.97
CA TYR A 107 11.46 10.12 0.74
C TYR A 107 11.50 11.63 1.00
N HIS A 108 10.56 12.16 1.78
CA HIS A 108 10.56 13.57 2.15
C HIS A 108 11.87 13.93 2.88
N PHE A 109 12.22 13.22 3.94
CA PHE A 109 13.40 13.54 4.75
C PHE A 109 14.72 13.32 4.01
N ARG A 110 14.86 12.25 3.24
CA ARG A 110 16.13 11.91 2.57
C ARG A 110 16.31 12.61 1.23
N ASN A 111 15.23 12.78 0.45
CA ASN A 111 15.32 13.29 -0.92
C ASN A 111 14.87 14.73 -1.05
N THR A 112 13.80 15.13 -0.35
CA THR A 112 13.23 16.48 -0.47
C THR A 112 13.97 17.48 0.42
N THR A 113 14.02 17.22 1.72
CA THR A 113 14.67 18.11 2.69
C THR A 113 16.15 17.78 2.91
N LYS A 114 16.57 16.54 2.60
CA LYS A 114 17.92 16.01 2.83
C LYS A 114 18.36 16.06 4.30
N ALA A 115 17.39 16.10 5.21
CA ALA A 115 17.58 16.13 6.64
C ALA A 115 16.38 15.50 7.35
N PHE A 116 16.65 14.72 8.40
CA PHE A 116 15.62 14.32 9.34
C PHE A 116 15.29 15.46 10.33
N PRO A 117 14.04 15.54 10.79
CA PRO A 117 13.61 16.60 11.68
C PRO A 117 14.09 16.37 13.12
N THR A 118 14.28 17.47 13.86
CA THR A 118 14.18 17.44 15.32
C THR A 118 12.72 17.28 15.72
N PHE A 119 12.46 16.73 16.90
CA PHE A 119 11.10 16.39 17.33
C PHE A 119 10.92 16.57 18.85
N ASP A 120 9.69 16.41 19.34
CA ASP A 120 9.29 16.48 20.76
C ASP A 120 9.85 17.73 21.48
N GLY A 121 9.85 18.90 20.81
CA GLY A 121 10.25 20.17 21.42
C GLY A 121 11.76 20.39 21.56
N GLY A 122 12.59 19.68 20.79
CA GLY A 122 14.04 19.90 20.74
C GLY A 122 14.90 18.64 20.86
N THR A 123 14.30 17.46 20.80
CA THR A 123 15.03 16.20 20.65
C THR A 123 15.80 16.22 19.33
N ALA A 124 17.08 15.83 19.39
CA ALA A 124 17.95 15.82 18.23
C ALA A 124 17.40 14.91 17.12
N ALA A 125 17.69 15.27 15.87
CA ALA A 125 17.36 14.42 14.74
C ALA A 125 18.03 13.04 14.88
N PRO A 126 17.36 11.96 14.45
CA PRO A 126 17.91 10.61 14.51
C PRO A 126 19.27 10.53 13.81
N ALA A 127 20.24 9.85 14.44
CA ALA A 127 21.62 9.80 13.99
C ALA A 127 21.96 8.56 13.16
N ASN A 128 21.09 7.55 13.18
CA ASN A 128 21.31 6.27 12.50
C ASN A 128 19.99 5.71 11.93
N PRO A 129 20.06 4.72 11.02
CA PRO A 129 18.87 4.17 10.36
C PRO A 129 17.84 3.54 11.29
N GLU A 130 18.25 3.04 12.47
CA GLU A 130 17.35 2.43 13.44
C GLU A 130 16.51 3.50 14.13
N GLU A 131 17.13 4.58 14.60
CA GLU A 131 16.42 5.75 15.16
C GLU A 131 15.52 6.44 14.12
N GLU A 132 15.96 6.52 12.87
CA GLU A 132 15.14 7.03 11.77
C GLU A 132 13.86 6.19 11.59
N GLN A 133 14.01 4.86 11.62
CA GLN A 133 12.89 3.94 11.50
C GLN A 133 11.93 4.05 12.69
N GLU A 134 12.44 4.16 13.91
CA GLU A 134 11.63 4.34 15.12
C GLU A 134 10.81 5.63 15.08
N LEU A 135 11.39 6.75 14.65
CA LEU A 135 10.67 8.01 14.48
C LEU A 135 9.55 7.88 13.44
N VAL A 136 9.86 7.33 12.26
CA VAL A 136 8.89 7.15 11.17
C VAL A 136 7.76 6.20 11.59
N ASP A 137 8.07 5.18 12.39
CA ASP A 137 7.07 4.24 12.91
C ASP A 137 6.11 4.90 13.88
N ARG A 138 6.62 5.72 14.82
CA ARG A 138 5.78 6.50 15.73
C ARG A 138 4.88 7.49 14.97
N LEU A 139 5.45 8.23 14.01
CA LEU A 139 4.70 9.17 13.18
C LEU A 139 3.61 8.47 12.38
N GLN A 140 3.92 7.33 11.76
CA GLN A 140 2.95 6.56 10.98
C GLN A 140 1.82 6.01 11.86
N ALA A 141 2.14 5.50 13.05
CA ALA A 141 1.15 5.02 14.00
C ALA A 141 0.21 6.16 14.40
N ARG A 142 0.75 7.31 14.83
CA ARG A 142 -0.08 8.45 15.25
C ARG A 142 -0.91 9.01 14.09
N LYS A 143 -0.32 9.17 12.90
CA LYS A 143 -1.05 9.58 11.69
C LYS A 143 -2.21 8.64 11.38
N THR A 144 -2.05 7.34 11.60
CA THR A 144 -3.10 6.34 11.36
C THR A 144 -4.27 6.54 12.30
N ASP A 145 -4.02 6.87 13.56
CA ASP A 145 -5.08 7.15 14.53
C ASP A 145 -5.78 8.48 14.25
N LEU A 146 -5.03 9.55 13.97
CA LEU A 146 -5.58 10.83 13.55
C LEU A 146 -6.41 10.72 12.26
N TYR A 147 -5.99 9.87 11.32
CA TYR A 147 -6.75 9.63 10.11
C TYR A 147 -8.10 8.95 10.40
N LYS A 148 -8.15 7.96 11.30
CA LYS A 148 -9.42 7.33 11.71
C LYS A 148 -10.37 8.34 12.35
N GLU A 149 -9.84 9.22 13.20
CA GLU A 149 -10.61 10.31 13.82
C GLU A 149 -11.19 11.25 12.75
N LEU A 150 -10.36 11.70 11.79
CA LEU A 150 -10.78 12.57 10.69
C LEU A 150 -11.82 11.92 9.77
N ILE A 151 -11.68 10.63 9.48
CA ILE A 151 -12.66 9.88 8.68
C ILE A 151 -14.00 9.81 9.41
N ALA A 152 -14.00 9.49 10.71
CA ALA A 152 -15.23 9.42 11.50
C ALA A 152 -15.97 10.77 11.56
N GLU A 153 -15.23 11.89 11.53
CA GLU A 153 -15.81 13.23 11.61
C GLU A 153 -16.25 13.79 10.25
N LYS A 154 -15.44 13.58 9.19
CA LYS A 154 -15.54 14.36 7.93
C LYS A 154 -15.83 13.53 6.69
N ALA A 155 -15.78 12.19 6.76
CA ALA A 155 -15.96 11.38 5.57
C ALA A 155 -17.39 11.45 5.05
N THR A 156 -17.53 11.89 3.80
CA THR A 156 -18.79 11.84 3.05
C THR A 156 -18.59 11.02 1.78
N PRO A 157 -19.47 10.05 1.48
CA PRO A 157 -19.39 9.30 0.25
C PRO A 157 -19.48 10.19 -0.99
N ARG A 158 -18.79 9.79 -2.06
CA ARG A 158 -18.92 10.51 -3.34
C ARG A 158 -20.36 10.38 -3.88
N PRO A 159 -20.91 11.46 -4.48
CA PRO A 159 -22.26 11.42 -5.05
C PRO A 159 -22.42 10.27 -6.05
N GLY A 160 -23.51 9.51 -5.93
CA GLY A 160 -23.81 8.39 -6.82
C GLY A 160 -23.22 7.04 -6.39
N VAL A 161 -22.23 7.01 -5.48
CA VAL A 161 -21.57 5.75 -5.11
C VAL A 161 -22.48 4.86 -4.28
N LEU A 162 -23.19 5.41 -3.30
CA LEU A 162 -24.12 4.63 -2.50
C LEU A 162 -25.28 4.10 -3.36
N GLU A 163 -25.82 4.95 -4.24
CA GLU A 163 -26.88 4.54 -5.17
C GLU A 163 -26.40 3.43 -6.12
N LEU A 164 -25.16 3.49 -6.59
CA LEU A 164 -24.55 2.46 -7.43
C LEU A 164 -24.31 1.15 -6.66
N MET A 165 -23.84 1.22 -5.41
CA MET A 165 -23.66 0.06 -4.54
C MET A 165 -25.01 -0.62 -4.26
N ASP A 166 -26.05 0.14 -3.95
CA ASP A 166 -27.40 -0.39 -3.71
C ASP A 166 -27.97 -1.08 -4.96
N GLN A 167 -27.79 -0.47 -6.14
CA GLN A 167 -28.20 -1.08 -7.42
C GLN A 167 -27.46 -2.39 -7.70
N ALA A 168 -26.15 -2.42 -7.49
CA ALA A 168 -25.33 -3.60 -7.70
C ALA A 168 -25.67 -4.73 -6.71
N LEU A 169 -25.98 -4.40 -5.46
CA LEU A 169 -26.41 -5.38 -4.45
C LEU A 169 -27.82 -5.94 -4.72
N ALA A 170 -28.68 -5.18 -5.39
CA ALA A 170 -30.03 -5.61 -5.77
C ALA A 170 -30.05 -6.52 -7.00
N ASP A 171 -29.00 -6.48 -7.84
CA ASP A 171 -28.88 -7.32 -9.04
C ASP A 171 -28.27 -8.69 -8.70
N PRO A 172 -29.02 -9.81 -8.82
CA PRO A 172 -28.50 -11.14 -8.49
C PRO A 172 -27.35 -11.58 -9.40
N THR A 173 -27.19 -10.96 -10.57
CA THR A 173 -26.10 -11.27 -11.51
C THR A 173 -24.78 -10.59 -11.14
N VAL A 174 -24.79 -9.64 -10.20
CA VAL A 174 -23.60 -8.84 -9.82
C VAL A 174 -23.13 -9.19 -8.40
N ARG A 175 -21.82 -9.45 -8.26
CA ARG A 175 -21.15 -9.58 -6.96
C ARG A 175 -20.45 -8.27 -6.63
N VAL A 176 -20.60 -7.80 -5.39
CA VAL A 176 -19.95 -6.56 -4.93
C VAL A 176 -18.77 -6.90 -4.01
N GLY A 177 -17.64 -6.24 -4.24
CA GLY A 177 -16.46 -6.30 -3.38
C GLY A 177 -15.86 -4.91 -3.16
N VAL A 178 -15.05 -4.82 -2.11
CA VAL A 178 -14.20 -3.66 -1.78
C VAL A 178 -12.78 -4.18 -1.62
#